data_AF-A0A9P7FRB6-F1
#
_entry.id   AF-A0A9P7FRB6-F1
#
_cell.length_a   1.000
_cell.length_b   1.000
_cell.length_c   1.000
_cell.angle_alpha   90.00
_cell.angle_beta   90.00
_cell.angle_gamma   90.00
#
_symmetry.space_group_name_H-M   'P 1'
#
loop_
_entity.id
_entity.type
_entity.pdbx_description
1 polymer ?
#
loop_
_entity_poly.entity_id
_entity_poly.type
_entity_poly.pdbx_seq_one_letter_code
_entity_poly.pdbx_strand_id
1 'polypeptide(L)'
;MDRGMKAQGFDLKKNAYNNRMQPYVAYWGIFWTAFFTLVTGLEVFFDFTAAEFLTSYINIPIFAVLYIGYKVYKRTKIWQPEEMDFVTGIPTLEETDAPKIPPKNGWEKFANWLF
;
A
#
# COMPACT_ATOMS: atom_id res chain seq x y z
N MET A 1 -1.01 -2.04 10.05
CA MET A 1 -1.12 -3.51 10.14
C MET A 1 -0.42 -4.02 11.39
N ASP A 2 0.90 -3.89 11.51
CA ASP A 2 1.69 -4.44 12.64
C ASP A 2 1.16 -4.04 14.02
N ARG A 3 0.74 -2.78 14.18
CA ARG A 3 0.16 -2.30 15.45
C ARG A 3 -1.12 -3.06 15.83
N GLY A 4 -2.00 -3.32 14.86
CA GLY A 4 -3.23 -4.08 15.08
C GLY A 4 -2.96 -5.55 15.37
N MET A 5 -2.07 -6.18 14.60
CA MET A 5 -1.70 -7.58 14.83
C MET A 5 -1.05 -7.77 16.20
N LYS A 6 -0.14 -6.86 16.62
CA LYS A 6 0.44 -6.86 17.96
C LYS A 6 -0.61 -6.67 19.06
N ALA A 7 -1.54 -5.73 18.87
CA ALA A 7 -2.59 -5.44 19.86
C ALA A 7 -3.51 -6.65 20.10
N GLN A 8 -3.72 -7.47 19.07
CA GLN A 8 -4.58 -8.68 19.12
C GLN A 8 -3.80 -9.98 19.39
N GLY A 9 -2.49 -9.91 19.67
CA GLY A 9 -1.67 -11.07 20.03
C GLY A 9 -1.27 -11.97 18.85
N PHE A 10 -1.40 -11.52 17.60
CA PHE A 10 -0.95 -12.27 16.44
C PHE A 10 0.58 -12.24 16.29
N ASP A 11 1.14 -13.38 15.85
CA ASP A 11 2.55 -13.47 15.48
C ASP A 11 2.79 -12.83 14.10
N LEU A 12 3.52 -11.73 14.07
CA LEU A 12 3.89 -11.02 12.86
C LEU A 12 4.70 -11.89 11.89
N LYS A 13 5.50 -12.83 12.41
CA LYS A 13 6.33 -13.69 11.57
C LYS A 13 5.53 -14.69 10.76
N LYS A 14 4.31 -15.02 11.20
CA LYS A 14 3.39 -15.91 10.47
C LYS A 14 2.68 -15.21 9.31
N ASN A 15 2.72 -13.88 9.25
CA ASN A 15 2.15 -13.14 8.14
C ASN A 15 3.02 -13.31 6.88
N ALA A 16 2.43 -13.83 5.80
CA ALA A 16 3.10 -13.98 4.50
C ALA A 16 3.63 -12.64 3.94
N TYR A 17 3.00 -11.53 4.31
CA TYR A 17 3.40 -10.18 3.88
C TYR A 17 4.33 -9.46 4.89
N ASN A 18 4.86 -10.18 5.87
CA ASN A 18 5.82 -9.61 6.81
C ASN A 18 7.15 -9.30 6.13
N ASN A 19 7.67 -8.09 6.35
CA ASN A 19 8.99 -7.68 5.89
C ASN A 19 9.75 -7.04 7.05
N ARG A 20 11.05 -7.38 7.18
CA ARG A 20 11.95 -6.83 8.21
C ARG A 20 12.00 -5.29 8.22
N MET A 21 11.77 -4.64 7.09
CA MET A 21 11.82 -3.18 6.98
C MET A 21 10.45 -2.49 7.14
N GLN A 22 9.36 -3.24 7.37
CA GLN A 22 8.11 -2.62 7.77
C GLN A 22 8.23 -2.08 9.21
N PRO A 23 7.63 -0.90 9.51
CA PRO A 23 6.85 -0.02 8.64
C PRO A 23 7.68 1.06 7.92
N TYR A 24 9.00 1.10 8.09
CA TYR A 24 9.87 2.18 7.61
C TYR A 24 9.82 2.40 6.10
N VAL A 25 9.74 1.33 5.30
CA VAL A 25 9.62 1.44 3.84
C VAL A 25 8.33 2.15 3.43
N ALA A 26 7.23 1.94 4.16
CA ALA A 26 5.97 2.63 3.89
C ALA A 26 6.07 4.13 4.20
N TYR A 27 6.69 4.50 5.33
CA TYR A 27 6.95 5.90 5.66
C TYR A 27 7.89 6.58 4.65
N TRP A 28 8.91 5.86 4.21
CA TRP A 28 9.83 6.34 3.18
C TRP A 28 9.11 6.62 1.85
N GLY A 29 8.24 5.71 1.41
CA GLY A 29 7.41 5.91 0.21
C GLY A 29 6.50 7.13 0.32
N ILE A 30 5.75 7.25 1.42
CA ILE A 30 4.85 8.39 1.64
C ILE A 30 5.64 9.71 1.65
N PHE A 31 6.79 9.74 2.33
CA PHE A 31 7.64 10.92 2.40
C PHE A 31 8.10 11.36 1.00
N TRP A 32 8.67 10.46 0.20
CA TRP A 32 9.16 10.81 -1.13
C TRP A 32 8.03 11.15 -2.11
N THR A 33 6.90 10.44 -2.06
CA THR A 33 5.73 10.80 -2.86
C THR A 33 5.26 12.22 -2.54
N ALA A 34 5.14 12.57 -1.25
CA ALA A 34 4.76 13.91 -0.84
C ALA A 34 5.81 14.96 -1.26
N PHE A 35 7.10 14.67 -1.05
CA PHE A 35 8.20 15.54 -1.43
C PHE A 35 8.19 15.84 -2.94
N PHE A 36 8.16 14.82 -3.79
CA PHE A 36 8.14 15.03 -5.24
C PHE A 36 6.88 15.75 -5.70
N THR A 37 5.72 15.42 -5.13
CA THR A 37 4.46 16.14 -5.45
C THR A 37 4.57 17.64 -5.18
N LEU A 38 5.29 18.05 -4.12
CA LEU A 38 5.48 19.46 -3.79
C LEU A 38 6.55 20.11 -4.65
N VAL A 39 7.68 19.43 -4.86
CA VAL A 39 8.86 19.96 -5.56
C VAL A 39 8.63 20.15 -7.06
N THR A 40 7.87 19.26 -7.71
CA THR A 40 7.65 19.31 -9.17
C THR A 40 6.92 20.56 -9.64
N GLY A 41 6.14 21.22 -8.78
CA GLY A 41 5.39 22.42 -9.11
C GLY A 41 5.98 23.72 -8.57
N LEU A 42 7.21 23.69 -8.00
CA LEU A 42 7.75 24.86 -7.30
C LEU A 42 7.94 26.10 -8.18
N GLU A 43 8.15 25.90 -9.48
CA GLU A 43 8.33 26.99 -10.46
C GLU A 43 7.12 27.95 -10.49
N VAL A 44 5.91 27.44 -10.22
CA VAL A 44 4.67 28.22 -10.16
C VAL A 44 4.72 29.31 -9.08
N PHE A 45 5.55 29.14 -8.05
CA PHE A 45 5.70 30.16 -7.00
C PHE A 45 6.63 31.32 -7.41
N PHE A 46 7.37 31.17 -8.52
CA PHE A 46 8.26 32.22 -9.05
C PHE A 46 7.60 33.03 -10.17
N ASP A 47 6.74 32.42 -10.98
CA ASP A 47 5.86 33.11 -11.93
C ASP A 47 4.44 32.50 -11.84
N PHE A 48 3.54 33.21 -11.18
CA PHE A 48 2.25 32.64 -10.80
C PHE A 48 1.22 32.79 -11.93
N THR A 49 0.79 31.65 -12.48
CA THR A 49 -0.42 31.58 -13.29
C THR A 49 -1.41 30.56 -12.71
N ALA A 50 -2.71 30.90 -12.73
CA ALA A 50 -3.74 30.02 -12.20
C ALA A 50 -3.81 28.67 -12.96
N ALA A 51 -3.50 28.69 -14.26
CA ALA A 51 -3.45 27.50 -15.09
C ALA A 51 -2.32 26.55 -14.66
N GLU A 52 -1.10 27.05 -14.49
CA GLU A 52 0.05 26.22 -14.10
C GLU A 52 -0.05 25.76 -12.64
N PHE A 53 -0.61 26.59 -11.76
CA PHE A 53 -0.90 26.17 -10.38
C PHE A 53 -1.87 24.99 -10.36
N LEU A 54 -2.96 25.10 -11.12
CA LEU A 54 -3.94 24.04 -11.20
C LEU A 54 -3.32 22.76 -11.78
N THR A 55 -2.64 22.83 -12.92
CA THR A 55 -2.07 21.62 -13.57
C THR A 55 -0.95 20.98 -12.74
N SER A 56 -0.11 21.78 -12.07
CA SER A 56 0.97 21.29 -11.20
C SER A 56 0.45 20.56 -9.96
N TYR A 57 -0.70 20.98 -9.42
CA TYR A 57 -1.19 20.51 -8.12
C TYR A 57 -2.57 19.85 -8.14
N ILE A 58 -3.20 19.64 -9.30
CA ILE A 58 -4.55 19.06 -9.44
C ILE A 58 -4.72 17.70 -8.75
N ASN A 59 -3.64 16.92 -8.67
CA ASN A 59 -3.68 15.61 -8.04
C ASN A 59 -4.05 15.69 -6.56
N ILE A 60 -3.59 16.71 -5.83
CA ILE A 60 -3.86 16.88 -4.39
C ILE A 60 -5.36 16.99 -4.09
N PRO A 61 -6.12 17.94 -4.68
CA PRO A 61 -7.55 18.03 -4.46
C PRO A 61 -8.31 16.82 -5.01
N ILE A 62 -7.89 16.22 -6.13
CA ILE A 62 -8.52 14.97 -6.63
C ILE A 62 -8.41 13.85 -5.59
N PHE A 63 -7.21 13.59 -5.07
CA PHE A 63 -7.01 12.57 -4.04
C PHE A 63 -7.79 12.89 -2.76
N ALA A 64 -7.81 14.15 -2.33
CA ALA A 64 -8.58 14.58 -1.18
C ALA A 64 -10.10 14.36 -1.36
N VAL A 65 -10.65 14.74 -2.52
CA VAL A 65 -12.07 14.56 -2.84
C VAL A 65 -12.43 13.08 -2.94
N LEU A 66 -11.60 12.26 -3.58
CA LEU A 66 -11.84 10.82 -3.66
C LEU A 66 -11.79 10.16 -2.27
N TYR A 67 -10.81 10.53 -1.44
CA TYR A 67 -10.68 9.99 -0.10
C TYR A 67 -11.85 10.41 0.81
N ILE A 68 -12.11 11.72 0.91
CA ILE A 68 -13.19 12.26 1.73
C ILE A 68 -14.54 11.80 1.18
N GLY A 69 -14.74 11.84 -0.13
CA GLY A 69 -15.95 11.38 -0.80
C GLY A 69 -16.24 9.92 -0.51
N TYR A 70 -15.24 9.03 -0.61
CA TYR A 70 -15.39 7.63 -0.22
C TYR A 70 -15.75 7.49 1.27
N LYS A 71 -15.06 8.22 2.16
CA LYS A 71 -15.30 8.19 3.60
C LYS A 71 -16.70 8.66 3.97
N VAL A 72 -17.20 9.72 3.34
CA VAL A 72 -18.55 10.27 3.55
C VAL A 72 -19.61 9.35 2.97
N TYR A 73 -19.43 8.87 1.73
CA TYR A 73 -20.39 8.00 1.05
C TYR A 73 -20.53 6.64 1.74
N LYS A 74 -19.41 5.98 2.05
CA LYS A 74 -19.41 4.68 2.73
C LYS A 74 -19.49 4.78 4.25
N ARG A 75 -19.45 6.00 4.80
CA ARG A 75 -19.47 6.28 6.26
C ARG A 75 -18.48 5.42 7.04
N THR A 76 -17.30 5.18 6.47
CA THR A 76 -16.31 4.27 7.06
C THR A 76 -15.56 4.97 8.20
N LYS A 77 -15.36 4.26 9.31
CA LYS A 77 -14.57 4.75 10.45
C LYS A 77 -13.08 4.51 10.22
N ILE A 78 -12.24 5.23 10.97
CA ILE A 78 -10.82 4.88 11.07
C ILE A 78 -10.75 3.82 12.17
N TRP A 79 -10.34 2.60 11.81
CA TRP A 79 -10.29 1.47 12.72
C TRP A 79 -9.19 1.66 13.77
N GLN A 80 -9.52 1.38 15.03
CA GLN A 80 -8.52 1.25 16.07
C GLN A 80 -7.74 -0.06 15.89
N PRO A 81 -6.48 -0.17 16.34
CA PRO A 81 -5.69 -1.40 16.22
C PRO A 81 -6.42 -2.66 16.72
N GLU A 82 -7.21 -2.54 17.78
CA GLU A 82 -7.96 -3.61 18.42
C GLU A 82 -9.21 -4.03 17.62
N GLU A 83 -9.73 -3.15 16.78
CA GLU A 83 -10.94 -3.37 15.96
C GLU A 83 -10.61 -3.85 14.53
N MET A 84 -9.32 -3.96 14.18
CA MET A 84 -8.90 -4.41 12.86
C MET A 84 -9.24 -5.89 12.65
N ASP A 85 -9.82 -6.23 11.50
CA ASP A 85 -10.11 -7.62 11.15
C ASP A 85 -8.88 -8.30 10.50
N PHE A 86 -8.43 -9.40 11.12
CA PHE A 86 -7.33 -10.24 10.63
C PHE A 86 -7.73 -11.71 10.47
N VAL A 87 -9.03 -12.03 10.43
CA VAL A 87 -9.51 -13.41 10.40
C VAL A 87 -10.55 -13.63 9.30
N THR A 88 -11.48 -12.70 9.11
CA THR A 88 -12.61 -12.91 8.19
C THR A 88 -12.16 -12.95 6.73
N GLY A 89 -12.59 -13.98 6.01
CA GLY A 89 -12.41 -14.04 4.55
C GLY A 89 -10.96 -14.23 4.08
N ILE A 90 -10.07 -14.70 4.96
CA ILE A 90 -8.71 -15.07 4.56
C ILE A 90 -8.76 -16.46 3.90
N PRO A 91 -8.46 -16.57 2.59
CA PRO A 91 -8.41 -17.86 1.92
C PRO A 91 -7.30 -18.70 2.53
N THR A 92 -7.53 -20.00 2.61
CA THR A 92 -6.52 -20.95 3.07
C THR A 92 -5.35 -20.99 2.07
N LEU A 93 -4.16 -21.42 2.53
CA LEU A 93 -3.00 -21.58 1.65
C LEU A 93 -3.29 -22.54 0.50
N GLU A 94 -4.09 -23.57 0.74
CA GLU A 94 -4.51 -24.55 -0.27
C GLU A 94 -5.41 -23.95 -1.36
N GLU A 95 -6.20 -22.92 -1.04
CA GLU A 95 -7.05 -22.19 -2.00
C GLU A 95 -6.27 -21.13 -2.79
N THR A 96 -5.14 -20.66 -2.25
CA THR A 96 -4.32 -19.59 -2.85
C THR A 96 -3.13 -20.14 -3.63
N ASP A 97 -2.62 -21.32 -3.28
CA ASP A 97 -1.55 -21.99 -4.01
C ASP A 97 -2.04 -22.44 -5.39
N ALA A 98 -1.53 -21.81 -6.44
CA ALA A 98 -1.68 -22.34 -7.79
C ALA A 98 -1.13 -23.78 -7.83
N PRO A 99 -1.77 -24.72 -8.56
CA PRO A 99 -1.29 -26.09 -8.63
C PRO A 99 0.17 -26.08 -9.07
N LYS A 100 1.07 -26.61 -8.23
CA LYS A 100 2.51 -26.68 -8.52
C LYS A 100 2.70 -27.46 -9.80
N ILE A 101 2.93 -26.77 -10.92
CA ILE A 101 3.16 -27.40 -12.21
C ILE A 101 4.54 -28.07 -12.14
N PRO A 102 4.63 -29.40 -12.24
CA PRO A 102 5.93 -30.06 -12.23
C PRO A 102 6.76 -29.54 -13.41
N PRO A 103 8.05 -29.17 -13.19
CA PRO A 103 8.88 -28.61 -14.23
C PRO A 103 9.07 -29.63 -15.35
N LYS A 104 8.69 -29.26 -16.56
CA LYS A 104 8.74 -30.12 -17.75
C LYS A 104 10.17 -30.28 -18.26
N ASN A 105 11.02 -29.26 -18.07
CA ASN A 105 12.39 -29.20 -18.63
C ASN A 105 13.45 -28.79 -17.60
N GLY A 106 14.73 -29.03 -17.94
CA GLY A 106 15.89 -28.63 -17.10
C GLY A 106 15.98 -27.13 -16.83
N TRP A 107 15.50 -26.29 -17.75
CA TRP A 107 15.44 -24.83 -17.56
C TRP A 107 14.40 -24.42 -16.51
N GLU A 108 13.23 -25.05 -16.50
CA GLU A 108 12.19 -24.78 -15.49
C GLU A 108 12.63 -25.26 -14.10
N LYS A 109 13.42 -26.33 -14.00
CA LYS A 109 14.03 -26.75 -12.73
C LYS A 109 15.01 -25.72 -12.17
N PHE A 110 15.81 -25.10 -13.03
CA PHE A 110 16.73 -24.04 -12.62
C PHE A 110 15.99 -22.77 -12.22
N ALA A 111 14.97 -22.37 -13.00
CA ALA A 111 14.13 -21.22 -12.69
C ALA A 111 13.39 -21.39 -11.36
N ASN A 112 12.81 -22.57 -11.08
CA ASN A 112 12.15 -22.90 -9.81
C ASN A 112 13.11 -23.04 -8.61
N TRP A 113 14.42 -23.12 -8.84
CA TRP A 113 15.41 -23.08 -7.76
C TRP A 113 15.79 -21.64 -7.40
N LEU A 114 15.74 -20.74 -8.38
CA LEU A 114 16.10 -19.33 -8.23
C LEU A 114 14.93 -18.46 -7.74
N PHE A 115 13.69 -18.87 -8.05
CA PHE A 115 12.44 -18.19 -7.74
C PHE A 115 11.46 -19.14 -7.05
#